data_AF-A0A367Z4J9-F1
#
_entry.id   AF-A0A367Z4J9-F1
#
_cell.length_a   1.000
_cell.length_b   1.000
_cell.length_c   1.000
_cell.angle_alpha   90.00
_cell.angle_beta   90.00
_cell.angle_gamma   90.00
#
_symmetry.space_group_name_H-M   'P 1'
#
loop_
_entity.id
_entity.type
_entity.pdbx_description
1 polymer ?
#
loop_
_entity_poly.entity_id
_entity_poly.type
_entity_poly.pdbx_seq_one_letter_code
_entity_poly.pdbx_strand_id
1 'polypeptide(L)' 'MKRPFSIVLITRDKDSNRELHIKYETETSHPRIEILKFFLKYFFRLKFKA' A
#
# COMPACT_ATOMS: atom_id res chain seq x y z
N MET A 1 -11.86 19.51 -4.02
CA MET A 1 -12.67 18.49 -3.31
C MET A 1 -11.83 17.27 -3.05
N LYS A 2 -11.82 16.76 -1.81
CA LYS A 2 -11.23 15.45 -1.50
C LYS A 2 -12.21 14.37 -1.92
N ARG A 3 -11.71 13.25 -2.45
CA ARG A 3 -12.50 12.09 -2.85
C ARG A 3 -12.09 10.90 -2.00
N PRO A 4 -13.03 10.00 -1.66
CA PRO A 4 -12.69 8.76 -0.99
C PRO A 4 -11.76 7.95 -1.89
N PHE A 5 -10.74 7.36 -1.27
CA PHE A 5 -9.71 6.59 -1.94
C PHE A 5 -9.29 5.43 -1.03
N SER A 6 -9.27 4.23 -1.58
CA SER A 6 -8.89 3.03 -0.85
C SER A 6 -7.80 2.24 -1.59
N ILE A 7 -6.86 1.71 -0.83
CA ILE A 7 -5.81 0.81 -1.31
C ILE A 7 -5.93 -0.50 -0.52
N VAL A 8 -5.93 -1.62 -1.23
CA VAL A 8 -5.81 -2.95 -0.61
C VAL A 8 -4.44 -3.50 -0.97
N LEU A 9 -3.59 -3.67 0.04
CA LEU A 9 -2.31 -4.35 -0.10
C LEU A 9 -2.50 -5.84 0.19
N ILE A 10 -2.21 -6.68 -0.79
CA ILE A 10 -2.17 -8.13 -0.64
C ILE A 10 -0.70 -8.52 -0.56
N THR A 11 -0.28 -9.06 0.59
CA THR A 11 1.08 -9.55 0.82
C THR A 11 1.04 -10.93 1.43
N ARG A 12 2.12 -11.71 1.30
CA ARG A 12 2.25 -12.98 2.01
C ARG A 12 3.15 -12.80 3.23
N ASP A 13 2.72 -13.39 4.34
CA ASP A 13 3.56 -13.52 5.52
C ASP A 13 4.64 -14.58 5.27
N LYS A 14 5.90 -14.22 5.57
CA LYS A 14 7.05 -15.07 5.24
C LYS A 14 7.10 -16.34 6.10
N ASP A 15 6.60 -16.27 7.33
CA ASP A 15 6.72 -17.34 8.31
C ASP A 15 5.54 -18.31 8.25
N SER A 16 4.32 -17.79 8.02
CA SER A 16 3.09 -18.59 8.01
C SER A 16 2.55 -18.93 6.62
N ASN A 17 3.14 -18.40 5.54
CA ASN A 17 2.62 -18.48 4.16
C ASN A 17 1.16 -18.00 3.99
N ARG A 18 0.62 -17.28 4.99
CA ARG A 18 -0.74 -16.74 4.93
C ARG A 18 -0.78 -15.48 4.09
N GLU A 19 -1.85 -15.32 3.33
CA GLU A 19 -2.15 -14.06 2.65
C GLU A 19 -2.70 -13.05 3.66
N LEU A 20 -2.05 -11.89 3.73
CA LEU A 20 -2.41 -10.75 4.54
C LEU A 20 -2.99 -9.67 3.65
N HIS A 21 -4.21 -9.26 3.96
CA HIS A 21 -4.92 -8.19 3.26
C HIS A 21 -4.94 -6.96 4.17
N ILE A 22 -4.21 -5.92 3.79
CA ILE A 22 -4.14 -4.67 4.56
C ILE A 22 -4.88 -3.60 3.78
N LYS A 23 -5.98 -3.11 4.35
CA LYS A 23 -6.81 -2.07 3.75
C LYS A 23 -6.41 -0.71 4.30
N TYR A 24 -6.19 0.25 3.41
CA TYR A 24 -5.95 1.65 3.72
C TYR A 24 -7.07 2.48 3.11
N GLU A 25 -7.78 3.23 3.94
CA GLU A 25 -8.84 4.15 3.51
C GLU A 25 -8.39 5.58 3.82
N THR A 26 -8.51 6.47 2.84
CA THR A 26 -8.15 7.87 2.99
C THR A 26 -8.99 8.74 2.06
N GLU A 27 -8.94 10.05 2.27
CA GLU A 27 -9.58 11.02 1.39
C GLU A 27 -8.50 11.90 0.75
N THR A 28 -8.43 11.91 -0.58
CA THR A 28 -7.41 12.66 -1.31
C THR A 28 -8.00 13.38 -2.51
N SER A 29 -7.43 14.54 -2.82
CA SER A 29 -7.70 15.24 -4.08
C SER A 29 -6.86 14.69 -5.25
N HIS A 30 -5.81 13.92 -4.96
CA HIS A 30 -4.84 13.43 -5.93
C HIS A 30 -4.56 11.93 -5.76
N PRO A 31 -5.49 11.04 -6.19
CA PRO A 31 -5.36 9.60 -5.98
C PRO A 31 -4.12 9.00 -6.64
N ARG A 32 -3.72 9.47 -7.82
CA ARG A 32 -2.51 8.98 -8.52
C ARG A 32 -1.23 9.21 -7.73
N ILE A 33 -1.12 10.35 -7.05
CA ILE A 33 0.05 10.70 -6.23
C ILE A 33 0.09 9.81 -4.99
N GLU A 34 -1.05 9.58 -4.34
CA GLU A 34 -1.14 8.67 -3.20
C GLU A 34 -0.80 7.22 -3.57
N ILE A 35 -1.27 6.73 -4.74
CA ILE A 35 -0.86 5.42 -5.27
C ILE A 35 0.66 5.36 -5.45
N LEU A 36 1.26 6.38 -6.07
CA LEU A 36 2.71 6.41 -6.31
C LEU A 36 3.50 6.42 -5.00
N LYS A 37 3.06 7.19 -3.99
CA LYS A 37 3.67 7.20 -2.65
C LYS A 37 3.60 5.83 -2.00
N PHE A 38 2.44 5.17 -2.05
CA PHE A 38 2.28 3.81 -1.55
C PHE A 38 3.22 2.85 -2.29
N PHE A 39 3.23 2.87 -3.61
CA PHE A 39 4.12 2.04 -4.42
C PHE A 39 5.59 2.24 -4.03
N LEU A 40 6.08 3.48 -3.99
CA LEU A 40 7.47 3.78 -3.63
C LEU A 40 7.81 3.33 -2.21
N LYS A 41 6.92 3.58 -1.24
CA LYS A 41 7.11 3.16 0.15
C LYS A 41 7.30 1.64 0.27
N TYR A 42 6.48 0.85 -0.41
CA TYR A 42 6.59 -0.61 -0.38
C TYR A 42 7.72 -1.14 -1.26
N PHE A 43 7.97 -0.54 -2.41
CA PHE A 43 9.10 -0.87 -3.28
C PHE A 43 10.43 -0.71 -2.56
N PHE A 44 10.65 0.42 -1.88
CA PHE A 44 11.85 0.66 -1.10
C PHE A 44 11.92 -0.20 0.17
N ARG A 45 10.79 -0.46 0.83
CA ARG A 45 10.74 -1.41 1.96
C ARG A 45 11.11 -2.83 1.55
N LEU A 46 10.84 -3.25 0.31
CA LEU A 46 11.29 -4.55 -0.22
C LEU A 46 12.76 -4.53 -0.65
N LYS A 47 13.22 -3.44 -1.28
CA LYS A 47 14.60 -3.28 -1.77
C LYS A 47 15.64 -3.09 -0.67
N PHE A 48 15.30 -2.40 0.42
CA PHE A 48 16.24 -2.00 1.47
C PHE A 48 16.05 -2.73 2.80
N LYS A 49 15.17 -3.75 2.85
CA LYS A 49 15.05 -4.67 3.99
C LYS A 49 15.84 -5.96 3.75
N ALA A 50 17.01 -5.81 3.12
CA ALA A 50 18.04 -6.84 2.98
C ALA A 50 19.08 -6.63 4.09
#